data_AF-A0A1G4SL34-F1
#
_entry.id   AF-A0A1G4SL34-F1
#
_cell.length_a   1.000
_cell.length_b   1.000
_cell.length_c   1.000
_cell.angle_alpha   90.00
_cell.angle_beta   90.00
_cell.angle_gamma   90.00
#
_symmetry.space_group_name_H-M   'P 1'
#
loop_
_entity.id
_entity.type
_entity.pdbx_description
1 polymer ?
#
loop_
_entity_poly.entity_id
_entity_poly.type
_entity_poly.pdbx_seq_one_letter_code
_entity_poly.pdbx_strand_id
1 'polypeptide(L)'
;MYCPSWSDQEQIRGVKRLPLTVAWGDQLLSEAETAVNVAHTDEELRRAVCSLARLAYGHIHGKDLLDLLQVDDEEILRDLAGDSDRIQQASFYELRQWANRWSRQIRQSKHEAALLQ
;
A
#
# COMPACT_ATOMS: atom_id res chain seq x y z
N MET A 1 13.00 32.81 -32.54
CA MET A 1 12.19 31.86 -31.74
C MET A 1 13.08 30.66 -31.45
N TYR A 2 13.46 30.48 -30.19
CA TYR A 2 14.34 29.39 -29.75
C TYR A 2 13.43 28.36 -29.07
N CYS A 3 13.22 27.20 -29.70
CA CYS A 3 12.56 26.08 -29.06
C CYS A 3 13.65 25.27 -28.35
N PRO A 4 13.62 25.13 -27.02
CA PRO A 4 14.55 24.23 -26.36
C PRO A 4 14.21 22.81 -26.80
N SER A 5 15.22 22.09 -27.29
CA SER A 5 15.16 20.66 -27.53
C SER A 5 14.85 19.96 -26.21
N TRP A 6 14.07 18.88 -26.28
CA TRP A 6 13.63 18.05 -25.16
C TRP A 6 14.78 17.33 -24.40
N SER A 7 16.02 17.75 -24.58
CA SER A 7 17.21 17.07 -24.05
C SER A 7 17.68 17.60 -22.69
N ASP A 8 17.08 18.68 -22.16
CA ASP A 8 17.55 19.34 -20.92
C ASP A 8 16.70 19.03 -19.66
N GLN A 9 15.81 18.02 -19.69
CA GLN A 9 15.07 17.58 -18.50
C GLN A 9 15.69 16.38 -17.78
N GLU A 10 16.94 16.03 -18.08
CA GLU A 10 17.73 15.05 -17.33
C GLU A 10 18.40 15.67 -16.09
N GLN A 11 17.66 16.26 -15.14
CA GLN A 11 18.23 16.48 -13.80
C GLN A 11 17.23 16.86 -12.68
N ILE A 12 16.03 16.28 -12.66
CA ILE A 12 15.26 16.29 -11.40
C ILE A 12 15.70 15.09 -10.57
N ARG A 13 16.72 15.35 -9.73
CA ARG A 13 17.30 14.41 -8.75
C ARG A 13 16.21 13.61 -8.02
N GLY A 14 16.23 12.29 -8.18
CA GLY A 14 15.67 11.34 -7.20
C GLY A 14 14.20 10.98 -7.31
N VAL A 15 13.40 11.57 -8.21
CA VAL A 15 12.02 11.13 -8.41
C VAL A 15 12.03 9.97 -9.39
N LYS A 16 11.90 8.73 -8.87
CA LYS A 16 11.60 7.56 -9.71
C LYS A 16 10.35 7.90 -10.52
N ARG A 17 10.51 8.15 -11.82
CA ARG A 17 9.39 8.34 -12.75
C ARG A 17 8.61 7.03 -12.79
N LEU A 18 7.52 6.98 -12.05
CA LEU A 18 6.55 5.90 -12.14
C LEU A 18 5.96 5.94 -13.56
N PRO A 19 5.90 4.81 -14.29
CA PRO A 19 5.37 4.79 -15.66
C PRO A 19 3.92 5.28 -15.66
N LEU A 20 3.50 6.01 -16.71
CA LEU A 20 2.14 6.58 -16.84
C LEU A 20 1.00 5.55 -16.83
N THR A 21 1.35 4.25 -16.79
CA THR A 21 0.45 3.10 -16.67
C THR A 21 0.69 2.34 -15.37
N VAL A 22 0.89 3.03 -14.24
CA VAL A 22 0.89 2.37 -12.94
C VAL A 22 -0.51 1.84 -12.69
N ALA A 23 -0.64 0.54 -12.44
CA ALA A 23 -1.89 -0.03 -11.96
C ALA A 23 -2.23 0.65 -10.64
N TRP A 24 -3.42 1.24 -10.50
CA TRP A 24 -3.83 2.02 -9.33
C TRP A 24 -3.53 1.33 -7.98
N GLY A 25 -3.56 -0.01 -7.93
CA GLY A 25 -3.17 -0.77 -6.74
C GLY A 25 -1.68 -0.67 -6.36
N ASP A 26 -0.76 -0.48 -7.30
CA ASP A 26 0.66 -0.25 -7.01
C ASP A 26 0.90 1.15 -6.45
N GLN A 27 0.19 2.14 -6.97
CA GLN A 27 0.27 3.51 -6.45
C GLN A 27 -0.26 3.56 -5.02
N LEU A 28 -1.44 2.97 -4.76
CA LEU A 28 -2.02 2.94 -3.43
C LEU A 28 -1.18 2.15 -2.43
N LEU A 29 -0.55 1.04 -2.87
CA LEU A 29 0.41 0.32 -2.05
C LEU A 29 1.60 1.21 -1.67
N SER A 30 2.20 1.90 -2.65
CA SER A 30 3.33 2.80 -2.40
C SER A 30 2.96 3.96 -1.48
N GLU A 31 1.75 4.52 -1.63
CA GLU A 31 1.25 5.62 -0.78
C GLU A 31 1.02 5.15 0.65
N ALA A 32 0.40 3.98 0.84
CA ALA A 32 0.15 3.42 2.16
C ALA A 32 1.45 3.04 2.88
N GLU A 33 2.42 2.45 2.17
CA GLU A 33 3.77 2.21 2.71
C GLU A 33 4.49 3.51 3.09
N THR A 34 4.35 4.55 2.28
CA THR A 34 4.92 5.87 2.59
C THR A 34 4.28 6.45 3.85
N ALA A 35 2.95 6.38 3.95
CA ALA A 35 2.18 6.84 5.11
C ALA A 35 2.62 6.14 6.40
N VAL A 36 2.87 4.82 6.38
CA VAL A 36 3.42 4.09 7.53
C VAL A 36 4.79 4.62 7.95
N ASN A 37 5.65 4.96 6.98
CA ASN A 37 7.01 5.42 7.27
C ASN A 37 7.06 6.84 7.83
N VAL A 38 6.16 7.72 7.36
CA VAL A 38 6.11 9.14 7.76
C VAL A 38 5.16 9.41 8.93
N ALA A 39 4.36 8.44 9.37
CA ALA A 39 3.46 8.61 10.50
C ALA A 39 4.23 9.01 11.77
N HIS A 40 3.80 10.13 12.36
CA HIS A 40 4.38 10.70 13.58
C HIS A 40 3.48 10.49 14.80
N THR A 41 2.23 10.07 14.58
CA THR A 41 1.27 9.74 15.63
C THR A 41 0.76 8.31 15.50
N ASP A 42 0.29 7.75 16.62
CA ASP A 42 -0.32 6.42 16.64
C ASP A 42 -1.55 6.35 15.72
N GLU A 43 -2.34 7.42 15.65
CA GLU A 43 -3.52 7.50 14.81
C GLU A 43 -3.17 7.50 13.31
N GLU A 44 -2.16 8.28 12.91
CA GLU A 44 -1.66 8.26 11.52
C GLU A 44 -1.14 6.88 11.14
N LEU A 45 -0.40 6.23 12.03
CA LEU A 45 0.14 4.90 11.78
C LEU A 45 -1.00 3.87 11.64
N ARG A 46 -2.00 3.93 12.51
CA ARG A 46 -3.17 3.03 12.43
C ARG A 46 -3.93 3.19 11.14
N ARG A 47 -4.20 4.43 10.71
CA ARG A 47 -4.84 4.69 9.41
C ARG A 47 -4.05 4.11 8.25
N ALA A 48 -2.73 4.33 8.25
CA ALA A 48 -1.85 3.79 7.21
C ALA A 48 -1.84 2.24 7.20
N VAL A 49 -1.84 1.63 8.37
CA VAL A 49 -1.92 0.17 8.56
C VAL A 49 -3.27 -0.37 8.08
N CYS A 50 -4.39 0.28 8.40
CA CYS A 50 -5.72 -0.13 7.90
C CYS A 50 -5.82 -0.02 6.37
N SER A 51 -5.25 1.03 5.77
CA SER A 51 -5.16 1.14 4.30
C SER A 51 -4.37 -0.02 3.69
N LEU A 52 -3.24 -0.42 4.30
CA LEU A 52 -2.48 -1.61 3.87
C LEU A 52 -3.27 -2.90 4.07
N ALA A 53 -4.03 -3.02 5.16
CA ALA A 53 -4.89 -4.17 5.44
C ALA A 53 -5.93 -4.33 4.33
N ARG A 54 -6.63 -3.25 3.98
CA ARG A 54 -7.64 -3.24 2.91
C ARG A 54 -7.05 -3.66 1.56
N LEU A 55 -5.86 -3.15 1.21
CA LEU A 55 -5.16 -3.55 0.00
C LEU A 55 -4.73 -5.03 0.03
N ALA A 56 -4.25 -5.52 1.17
CA ALA A 56 -3.85 -6.92 1.33
C ALA A 56 -5.06 -7.86 1.22
N TYR A 57 -6.18 -7.50 1.85
CA TYR A 57 -7.43 -8.25 1.75
C TYR A 57 -7.93 -8.31 0.30
N GLY A 58 -7.95 -7.19 -0.42
CA GLY A 58 -8.33 -7.18 -1.83
C GLY A 58 -7.47 -8.09 -2.68
N HIS A 59 -6.16 -8.05 -2.43
CA HIS A 59 -5.21 -8.91 -3.13
C HIS A 59 -5.42 -10.41 -2.83
N ILE A 60 -5.64 -10.78 -1.57
CA ILE A 60 -5.86 -12.18 -1.15
C ILE A 60 -7.17 -12.75 -1.73
N HIS A 61 -8.22 -11.93 -1.74
CA HIS A 61 -9.56 -12.35 -2.17
C HIS A 61 -9.86 -12.06 -3.64
N GLY A 62 -8.91 -11.49 -4.39
CA GLY A 62 -9.11 -11.10 -5.79
C GLY A 62 -10.17 -10.03 -5.99
N LYS A 63 -10.42 -9.19 -4.98
CA LYS A 63 -11.38 -8.09 -5.03
C LYS A 63 -10.73 -6.84 -5.62
N ASP A 64 -11.48 -6.13 -6.45
CA ASP A 64 -11.02 -4.85 -6.97
C ASP A 64 -11.19 -3.71 -5.94
N LEU A 65 -10.73 -2.51 -6.30
CA LEU A 65 -10.82 -1.36 -5.42
C LEU A 65 -12.25 -0.92 -5.10
N LEU A 66 -13.20 -1.13 -6.01
CA LEU A 66 -14.60 -0.76 -5.81
C LEU A 66 -15.29 -1.76 -4.88
N ASP A 67 -14.96 -3.04 -5.02
CA ASP A 67 -15.41 -4.10 -4.11
C ASP A 67 -14.95 -3.81 -2.68
N LEU A 68 -13.73 -3.32 -2.50
CA LEU A 68 -13.16 -3.00 -1.20
C LEU A 68 -13.84 -1.82 -0.48
N LEU A 69 -14.51 -0.92 -1.21
CA LEU A 69 -15.25 0.19 -0.60
C LEU A 69 -16.51 -0.28 0.14
N GLN A 70 -17.03 -1.46 -0.20
CA GLN A 70 -18.23 -2.02 0.40
C GLN A 70 -17.93 -2.91 1.61
N VAL A 71 -16.65 -3.23 1.84
CA VAL A 71 -16.22 -4.10 2.93
C VAL A 71 -15.85 -3.26 4.15
N ASP A 72 -16.42 -3.66 5.29
CA ASP A 72 -16.14 -3.05 6.58
C ASP A 72 -14.66 -3.26 6.96
N ASP A 73 -14.04 -2.22 7.51
CA ASP A 73 -12.68 -2.30 8.05
C ASP A 73 -12.59 -3.32 9.19
N GLU A 74 -13.62 -3.47 10.02
CA GLU A 74 -13.63 -4.51 11.07
C GLU A 74 -13.62 -5.92 10.49
N GLU A 75 -14.33 -6.15 9.40
CA GLU A 75 -14.36 -7.44 8.70
C GLU A 75 -12.97 -7.75 8.12
N ILE A 76 -12.36 -6.78 7.44
CA ILE A 76 -11.01 -6.88 6.87
C ILE A 76 -10.00 -7.23 7.96
N LEU A 77 -10.02 -6.50 9.08
CA LEU A 77 -9.07 -6.71 10.17
C LEU A 77 -9.29 -8.05 10.87
N ARG A 78 -10.54 -8.49 11.03
CA ARG A 78 -10.85 -9.80 11.61
C ARG A 78 -10.36 -10.94 10.72
N ASP A 79 -10.52 -10.84 9.40
CA ASP A 79 -10.01 -11.83 8.45
C ASP A 79 -8.48 -11.90 8.47
N LEU A 80 -7.80 -10.75 8.45
CA LEU A 80 -6.34 -10.70 8.34
C LEU A 80 -5.57 -10.91 9.65
N ALA A 81 -6.10 -10.39 10.77
CA ALA A 81 -5.44 -10.40 12.07
C ALA A 81 -6.10 -11.37 13.08
N GLY A 82 -7.23 -11.97 12.71
CA GLY A 82 -8.06 -12.85 13.55
C GLY A 82 -9.01 -12.09 14.47
N ASP A 83 -8.66 -10.85 14.83
CA ASP A 83 -9.41 -9.99 15.74
C ASP A 83 -9.14 -8.52 15.38
N SER A 84 -10.20 -7.72 15.25
CA SER A 84 -10.11 -6.28 14.95
C SER A 84 -9.45 -5.50 16.10
N ASP A 85 -9.67 -5.93 17.34
CA ASP A 85 -9.16 -5.24 18.52
C ASP A 85 -7.64 -5.31 18.62
N ARG A 86 -7.02 -6.34 18.03
CA ARG A 86 -5.56 -6.49 18.01
C ARG A 86 -4.86 -5.33 17.31
N ILE A 87 -5.43 -4.78 16.25
CA ILE A 87 -4.85 -3.64 15.54
C ILE A 87 -5.20 -2.34 16.25
N GLN A 88 -6.40 -2.23 16.81
CA GLN A 88 -6.83 -1.06 17.59
C GLN A 88 -6.13 -0.94 18.95
N GLN A 89 -5.56 -2.01 19.49
CA GLN A 89 -4.84 -1.99 20.77
C GLN A 89 -3.33 -2.20 20.57
N ALA A 90 -2.89 -2.46 19.33
CA ALA A 90 -1.49 -2.65 19.01
C ALA A 90 -0.66 -1.42 19.37
N SER A 91 0.52 -1.70 19.92
CA SER A 91 1.58 -0.73 20.08
C SER A 91 2.10 -0.26 18.71
N PHE A 92 2.77 0.89 18.70
CA PHE A 92 3.41 1.42 17.50
C PHE A 92 4.36 0.42 16.81
N TYR A 93 5.09 -0.37 17.61
CA TYR A 93 5.98 -1.41 17.09
C TYR A 93 5.20 -2.53 16.38
N GLU A 94 4.13 -3.04 16.99
CA GLU A 94 3.30 -4.09 16.42
C GLU A 94 2.59 -3.64 15.14
N LEU A 95 2.11 -2.40 15.12
CA LEU A 95 1.51 -1.80 13.92
C LEU A 95 2.49 -1.78 12.74
N ARG A 96 3.77 -1.44 12.98
CA ARG A 96 4.81 -1.53 11.95
C ARG A 96 5.09 -2.96 11.51
N GLN A 97 5.04 -3.94 12.41
CA GLN A 97 5.20 -5.35 12.04
C GLN A 97 4.06 -5.82 11.13
N TRP A 98 2.83 -5.43 11.42
CA TRP A 98 1.67 -5.72 10.57
C TRP A 98 1.80 -5.07 9.19
N ALA A 99 2.14 -3.77 9.14
CA ALA A 99 2.38 -3.07 7.88
C ALA A 99 3.44 -3.78 7.01
N ASN A 100 4.58 -4.12 7.61
CA ASN A 100 5.66 -4.81 6.90
C ASN A 100 5.24 -6.19 6.38
N ARG A 101 4.47 -6.94 7.18
CA ARG A 101 3.95 -8.25 6.80
C ARG A 101 3.03 -8.15 5.58
N TRP A 102 2.04 -7.26 5.62
CA TRP A 102 1.07 -7.11 4.54
C TRP A 102 1.69 -6.52 3.27
N SER A 103 2.56 -5.52 3.39
CA SER A 103 3.36 -5.00 2.26
C SER A 103 4.14 -6.12 1.56
N ARG A 104 4.86 -6.95 2.34
CA ARG A 104 5.63 -8.07 1.80
C ARG A 104 4.74 -9.10 1.11
N GLN A 105 3.59 -9.43 1.70
CA GLN A 105 2.66 -10.41 1.14
C GLN A 105 2.10 -9.97 -0.22
N ILE A 106 1.68 -8.70 -0.35
CA ILE A 106 1.19 -8.16 -1.62
C ILE A 106 2.29 -8.22 -2.70
N ARG A 107 3.53 -7.84 -2.36
CA ARG A 107 4.66 -7.88 -3.29
C ARG A 107 5.05 -9.30 -3.72
N GLN A 108 5.07 -10.24 -2.77
CA GLN A 108 5.40 -11.64 -3.06
C GLN A 108 4.39 -12.27 -4.01
N SER A 109 3.10 -12.10 -3.73
CA SER A 109 2.07 -12.67 -4.59
C SER A 109 2.05 -12.04 -5.99
N LYS A 110 2.36 -10.74 -6.13
CA LYS A 110 2.57 -10.12 -7.44
C LYS A 110 3.75 -10.71 -8.20
N HIS A 111 4.86 -10.99 -7.51
CA HIS A 111 6.03 -11.62 -8.12
C HIS A 111 5.71 -13.04 -8.60
N GLU A 112 4.96 -13.81 -7.81
CA GLU A 112 4.49 -15.15 -8.20
C GLU A 112 3.56 -15.09 -9.42
N ALA A 113 2.62 -14.15 -9.45
CA ALA A 113 1.72 -13.96 -10.60
C ALA A 113 2.48 -13.60 -11.89
N ALA A 114 3.53 -12.78 -11.79
CA ALA A 114 4.36 -12.40 -12.94
C ALA A 114 5.23 -13.57 -13.47
N LEU A 115 5.57 -14.55 -12.63
CA LEU A 115 6.33 -15.74 -13.04
C LEU A 115 5.48 -16.80 -13.74
N LEU A 116 4.14 -16.70 -13.63
CA LEU A 116 3.18 -17.63 -14.23
C LEU A 116 2.64 -17.13 -15.59
N GLN A 117 3.06 -15.94 -16.04
CA GLN A 117 2.73 -15.35 -17.35
C GLN A 117 3.85 -15.60 -18.36
#